data_AF-A0A5C7GUU7-F1
#
_entry.id   AF-A0A5C7GUU7-F1
#
_cell.length_a   1.000
_cell.length_b   1.000
_cell.length_c   1.000
_cell.angle_alpha   90.00
_cell.angle_beta   90.00
_cell.angle_gamma   90.00
#
_symmetry.space_group_name_H-M   'P 1'
#
loop_
_entity.id
_entity.type
_entity.pdbx_description
1 polymer ?
#
loop_
_entity_poly.entity_id
_entity_poly.type
_entity_poly.pdbx_seq_one_letter_code
_entity_poly.pdbx_strand_id
1 'polypeptide(L)'
;MLIVDELPFIFVEKRDFRKFCRVGMPRFDVPSRRAIVRDILQMYIDMKTSLMKYFRESKRILSFTQISNHKGETIGKCIENVLLDWGIDRVFTITVDNTSANNTVILYVKRKLTSWHRDGAILDGKHLHLRCCAHIVNLIVNDGLKEMYDSVVAIRNAVEFVKSSPSRFNRFKKCVEHKKIQNKGLVVLDVPTRWNSTYLMLASALKFVKAFDRLDDEDGHY
;
A
#
# COMPACT_ATOMS: atom_id res chain seq x y z
N MET A 1 -26.71 -7.30 -6.58
CA MET A 1 -27.36 -6.52 -5.51
C MET A 1 -26.68 -6.73 -4.17
N LEU A 2 -26.91 -7.81 -3.41
CA LEU A 2 -26.36 -7.92 -2.03
C LEU A 2 -24.83 -7.74 -1.91
N ILE A 3 -24.05 -8.36 -2.80
CA ILE A 3 -22.58 -8.23 -2.79
C ILE A 3 -22.13 -6.91 -3.40
N VAL A 4 -22.73 -6.52 -4.53
CA VAL A 4 -22.35 -5.33 -5.31
C VAL A 4 -22.68 -4.02 -4.57
N ASP A 5 -23.79 -4.00 -3.85
CA ASP A 5 -24.33 -2.84 -3.14
C ASP A 5 -24.09 -2.93 -1.62
N GLU A 6 -23.27 -3.90 -1.18
CA GLU A 6 -22.86 -4.13 0.21
C GLU A 6 -24.04 -4.17 1.21
N LEU A 7 -25.16 -4.77 0.81
CA LEU A 7 -26.36 -4.80 1.63
C LEU A 7 -26.27 -5.86 2.74
N PRO A 8 -26.81 -5.58 3.94
CA PRO A 8 -26.92 -6.58 5.00
C PRO A 8 -27.69 -7.81 4.53
N PHE A 9 -27.24 -9.03 4.85
CA PHE A 9 -27.93 -10.26 4.42
C PHE A 9 -29.38 -10.37 4.91
N ILE A 10 -29.74 -9.70 6.02
CA ILE A 10 -31.12 -9.62 6.50
C ILE A 10 -32.05 -8.84 5.56
N PHE A 11 -31.50 -8.10 4.59
CA PHE A 11 -32.27 -7.31 3.63
C PHE A 11 -33.31 -8.14 2.89
N VAL A 12 -33.00 -9.40 2.55
CA VAL A 12 -33.92 -10.29 1.84
C VAL A 12 -35.13 -10.74 2.65
N GLU A 13 -35.10 -10.49 3.96
CA GLU A 13 -36.21 -10.78 4.87
C GLU A 13 -37.09 -9.54 5.14
N LYS A 14 -36.69 -8.36 4.63
CA LYS A 14 -37.50 -7.15 4.77
C LYS A 14 -38.83 -7.29 4.03
N ARG A 15 -39.92 -6.83 4.68
CA ARG A 15 -41.30 -6.93 4.18
C ARG A 15 -41.45 -6.32 2.79
N ASP A 16 -40.94 -5.11 2.59
CA ASP A 16 -41.11 -4.38 1.33
C ASP A 16 -40.32 -5.02 0.20
N PHE A 17 -39.11 -5.52 0.48
CA PHE A 17 -38.31 -6.27 -0.48
C PHE A 17 -39.02 -7.56 -0.91
N ARG A 18 -39.56 -8.33 0.03
CA ARG A 18 -40.34 -9.54 -0.29
C ARG A 18 -41.61 -9.22 -1.08
N LYS A 19 -42.32 -8.14 -0.72
CA LYS A 19 -43.49 -7.67 -1.46
C LYS A 19 -43.10 -7.30 -2.88
N PHE A 20 -42.02 -6.56 -3.06
CA PHE A 20 -41.47 -6.19 -4.36
C PHE A 20 -41.16 -7.43 -5.22
N CYS A 21 -40.44 -8.41 -4.67
CA CYS A 21 -40.14 -9.66 -5.39
C CYS A 21 -41.39 -10.43 -5.79
N ARG A 22 -42.40 -10.54 -4.91
CA ARG A 22 -43.67 -11.22 -5.23
C ARG A 22 -44.46 -10.54 -6.33
N VAL A 23 -44.42 -9.21 -6.41
CA VAL A 23 -45.12 -8.46 -7.47
C VAL A 23 -44.35 -8.56 -8.79
N GLY A 24 -43.02 -8.39 -8.76
CA GLY A 24 -42.19 -8.41 -9.95
C GLY A 24 -42.04 -9.82 -10.55
N MET A 25 -41.90 -10.85 -9.72
CA MET A 25 -41.82 -12.24 -10.15
C MET A 25 -42.50 -13.18 -9.14
N PRO A 26 -43.81 -13.44 -9.27
CA PRO A 26 -44.60 -14.19 -8.29
C PRO A 26 -44.12 -15.62 -8.00
N ARG A 27 -43.42 -16.24 -8.97
CA ARG A 27 -42.87 -17.60 -8.84
C ARG A 27 -41.48 -17.65 -8.19
N PHE A 28 -40.85 -16.49 -7.96
CA PHE A 28 -39.56 -16.44 -7.30
C PHE A 28 -39.76 -16.48 -5.78
N ASP A 29 -39.34 -17.59 -5.16
CA ASP A 29 -39.28 -17.67 -3.71
C ASP A 29 -37.98 -17.03 -3.22
N VAL A 30 -38.09 -16.01 -2.38
CA VAL A 30 -36.94 -15.26 -1.89
C VAL A 30 -36.21 -16.12 -0.87
N PRO A 31 -34.95 -16.53 -1.12
CA PRO A 31 -34.22 -17.39 -0.19
C PRO A 31 -34.07 -16.73 1.18
N SER A 32 -34.04 -17.55 2.24
CA SER A 32 -33.78 -17.05 3.59
C SER A 32 -32.38 -16.45 3.72
N ARG A 33 -32.16 -15.57 4.71
CA ARG A 33 -30.82 -15.03 4.97
C ARG A 33 -29.76 -16.13 5.14
N ARG A 34 -30.14 -17.27 5.74
CA ARG A 34 -29.25 -18.40 5.99
C ARG A 34 -28.86 -19.11 4.70
N ALA A 35 -29.81 -19.28 3.78
CA ALA A 35 -29.55 -19.85 2.46
C ALA A 35 -28.60 -18.95 1.67
N ILE A 36 -28.88 -17.65 1.63
CA ILE A 36 -28.03 -16.67 0.95
C ILE A 36 -26.61 -16.65 1.52
N VAL A 37 -26.46 -16.62 2.85
CA VAL A 37 -25.12 -16.65 3.48
C VAL A 37 -24.36 -17.91 3.08
N ARG A 38 -25.02 -19.07 3.09
CA ARG A 38 -24.41 -20.34 2.69
C ARG A 38 -23.97 -20.31 1.23
N ASP A 39 -24.85 -19.87 0.33
CA ASP A 39 -24.58 -19.88 -1.10
C ASP A 39 -23.47 -18.88 -1.47
N ILE A 40 -23.45 -17.70 -0.84
CA ILE A 40 -22.38 -16.71 -1.03
C ILE A 40 -21.05 -17.23 -0.47
N LEU A 41 -21.06 -17.88 0.70
CA LEU A 41 -19.85 -18.48 1.26
C LEU A 41 -19.33 -19.60 0.37
N GLN A 42 -20.22 -20.44 -0.17
CA GLN A 42 -19.84 -21.49 -1.11
C GLN A 42 -19.26 -20.90 -2.40
N MET A 43 -19.89 -19.87 -2.96
CA MET A 43 -19.38 -19.16 -4.13
C MET A 43 -17.99 -18.55 -3.87
N TYR A 44 -17.77 -17.99 -2.68
CA TYR A 44 -16.45 -17.53 -2.25
C TYR A 44 -15.44 -18.69 -2.20
N ILE A 45 -15.81 -19.83 -1.61
CA ILE A 45 -14.94 -21.02 -1.51
C ILE A 45 -14.60 -21.58 -2.90
N ASP A 46 -15.59 -21.67 -3.79
CA ASP A 46 -15.40 -22.20 -5.15
C ASP A 46 -14.49 -21.28 -5.96
N MET A 47 -14.73 -19.96 -5.87
CA MET A 47 -13.86 -18.96 -6.50
C MET A 47 -12.45 -18.99 -5.89
N LYS A 48 -12.32 -19.12 -4.57
CA LYS A 48 -11.04 -19.27 -3.87
C LYS A 48 -10.30 -20.51 -4.37
N THR A 49 -10.98 -21.65 -4.50
CA THR A 49 -10.41 -22.91 -5.00
C THR A 49 -9.92 -22.77 -6.45
N SER A 50 -10.74 -22.15 -7.31
CA SER A 50 -10.37 -21.86 -8.70
C SER A 50 -9.14 -20.94 -8.78
N LEU A 51 -9.14 -19.88 -7.96
CA LEU A 51 -8.00 -18.97 -7.84
C LEU A 51 -6.76 -19.67 -7.29
N MET A 52 -6.87 -20.57 -6.31
CA MET A 52 -5.73 -21.35 -5.79
C MET A 52 -5.07 -22.16 -6.91
N LYS A 53 -5.86 -22.82 -7.75
CA LYS A 53 -5.36 -23.58 -8.90
C LYS A 53 -4.58 -22.66 -9.86
N TYR A 54 -5.14 -21.48 -10.14
CA TYR A 54 -4.51 -20.47 -10.99
C TYR A 54 -3.27 -19.78 -10.36
N PHE A 55 -3.26 -19.62 -9.04
CA PHE A 55 -2.20 -18.91 -8.30
C PHE A 55 -0.89 -19.68 -8.24
N ARG A 56 -0.92 -21.00 -8.46
CA ARG A 56 0.31 -21.79 -8.65
C ARG A 56 1.16 -21.33 -9.83
N GLU A 57 0.59 -20.58 -10.77
CA GLU A 57 1.24 -20.23 -12.05
C GLU A 57 1.58 -18.72 -12.19
N SER A 58 1.27 -17.86 -11.21
CA SER A 58 1.44 -16.40 -11.38
C SER A 58 1.76 -15.61 -10.10
N LYS A 59 2.40 -14.43 -10.26
CA LYS A 59 2.62 -13.46 -9.16
C LYS A 59 1.29 -12.80 -8.78
N ARG A 60 0.81 -13.00 -7.54
CA ARG A 60 -0.49 -12.50 -7.06
C ARG A 60 -0.42 -12.02 -5.61
N ILE A 61 -1.40 -11.20 -5.23
CA ILE A 61 -1.61 -10.74 -3.86
C ILE A 61 -2.48 -11.78 -3.14
N LEU A 62 -1.99 -12.31 -2.01
CA LEU A 62 -2.70 -13.35 -1.25
C LEU A 62 -3.64 -12.79 -0.17
N SER A 63 -3.30 -11.66 0.44
CA SER A 63 -4.11 -11.06 1.50
C SER A 63 -3.78 -9.58 1.71
N PHE A 64 -4.77 -8.82 2.17
CA PHE A 64 -4.62 -7.53 2.83
C PHE A 64 -5.17 -7.66 4.26
N THR A 65 -4.27 -7.79 5.23
CA THR A 65 -4.66 -8.03 6.63
C THR A 65 -4.32 -6.83 7.49
N GLN A 66 -5.30 -6.31 8.23
CA GLN A 66 -5.04 -5.33 9.27
C GLN A 66 -4.36 -6.01 10.46
N ILE A 67 -3.21 -5.49 10.89
CA ILE A 67 -2.44 -6.03 12.00
C ILE A 67 -2.70 -5.18 13.23
N SER A 68 -3.03 -5.82 14.36
CA SER A 68 -3.41 -5.13 15.60
C SER A 68 -2.23 -4.44 16.30
N ASN A 69 -1.01 -4.90 16.06
CA ASN A 69 0.22 -4.28 16.56
C ASN A 69 1.44 -4.68 15.71
N HIS A 70 2.53 -3.92 15.82
CA HIS A 70 3.77 -4.16 15.08
C HIS A 70 4.72 -5.18 15.74
N LYS A 71 4.23 -6.05 16.64
CA LYS A 71 5.07 -7.10 17.23
C LYS A 71 5.29 -8.21 16.20
N GLY A 72 6.54 -8.67 16.07
CA GLY A 72 6.90 -9.70 15.09
C GLY A 72 6.12 -11.02 15.23
N GLU A 73 5.71 -11.40 16.44
CA GLU A 73 4.90 -12.60 16.64
C GLU A 73 3.47 -12.44 16.08
N THR A 74 2.85 -11.27 16.26
CA THR A 74 1.52 -10.98 15.71
C THR A 74 1.54 -11.03 14.18
N ILE A 75 2.55 -10.40 13.58
CA ILE A 75 2.76 -10.42 12.13
C ILE A 75 3.02 -11.85 11.64
N GLY A 76 3.86 -12.61 12.37
CA GLY A 76 4.14 -14.02 12.06
C GLY A 76 2.89 -14.90 12.08
N LYS A 77 1.99 -14.72 13.06
CA LYS A 77 0.69 -15.41 13.12
C LYS A 77 -0.21 -15.04 11.94
N CYS A 78 -0.25 -13.77 11.55
CA CYS A 78 -1.00 -13.34 10.37
C CYS A 78 -0.47 -14.03 9.10
N ILE A 79 0.86 -14.13 8.93
CA ILE A 79 1.46 -14.83 7.80
C ILE A 79 1.13 -16.32 7.85
N GLU A 80 1.26 -16.96 9.02
CA GLU A 80 0.87 -18.37 9.21
C GLU A 80 -0.58 -18.61 8.77
N ASN A 81 -1.54 -17.81 9.24
CA ASN A 81 -2.94 -17.97 8.87
C ASN A 81 -3.16 -17.82 7.37
N VAL A 82 -2.51 -16.84 6.73
CA VAL A 82 -2.59 -16.68 5.26
C VAL A 82 -2.02 -17.92 4.56
N LEU A 83 -0.86 -18.43 4.97
CA LEU A 83 -0.27 -19.62 4.35
C LEU A 83 -1.19 -20.85 4.49
N LEU A 84 -1.77 -21.07 5.68
CA LEU A 84 -2.72 -22.15 5.93
C LEU A 84 -4.01 -21.98 5.11
N ASP A 85 -4.57 -20.78 5.07
CA ASP A 85 -5.78 -20.46 4.31
C ASP A 85 -5.61 -20.70 2.81
N TRP A 86 -4.39 -20.56 2.31
CA TRP A 86 -4.04 -20.78 0.90
C TRP A 86 -3.48 -22.18 0.63
N GLY A 87 -3.37 -23.04 1.64
CA GLY A 87 -2.79 -24.38 1.51
C GLY A 87 -1.31 -24.36 1.08
N ILE A 88 -0.58 -23.31 1.45
CA ILE A 88 0.85 -23.15 1.16
C ILE A 88 1.64 -23.70 2.34
N ASP A 89 2.15 -24.91 2.16
CA ASP A 89 2.91 -25.65 3.19
C ASP A 89 4.43 -25.60 2.99
N ARG A 90 4.89 -25.15 1.81
CA ARG A 90 6.29 -25.05 1.43
C ARG A 90 6.65 -23.64 0.98
N VAL A 91 7.62 -23.03 1.66
CA VAL A 91 8.08 -21.66 1.37
C VAL A 91 9.60 -21.66 1.23
N PHE A 92 10.08 -21.05 0.13
CA PHE A 92 11.51 -20.88 -0.14
C PHE A 92 12.06 -19.60 0.50
N THR A 93 11.42 -18.47 0.22
CA THR A 93 11.88 -17.14 0.62
C THR A 93 10.71 -16.23 0.92
N ILE A 94 10.89 -15.39 1.93
CA ILE A 94 10.02 -14.29 2.32
C ILE A 94 10.83 -13.02 2.21
N THR A 95 10.33 -12.06 1.43
CA THR A 95 10.97 -10.74 1.31
C THR A 95 10.26 -9.74 2.20
N VAL A 96 11.02 -9.06 3.06
CA VAL A 96 10.52 -8.06 4.01
C VAL A 96 11.45 -6.84 4.01
N ASP A 97 10.94 -5.70 4.48
CA ASP A 97 11.76 -4.50 4.65
C ASP A 97 12.81 -4.68 5.77
N ASN A 98 13.76 -3.74 5.88
CA ASN A 98 14.93 -3.89 6.75
C ASN A 98 14.65 -3.37 8.18
N THR A 99 13.61 -3.88 8.84
CA THR A 99 13.31 -3.59 10.25
C THR A 99 13.64 -4.77 11.16
N SER A 100 14.11 -4.50 12.37
CA SER A 100 14.51 -5.51 13.35
C SER A 100 13.36 -6.44 13.74
N ALA A 101 12.12 -5.94 13.74
CA ALA A 101 10.93 -6.72 14.05
C ALA A 101 10.74 -7.91 13.10
N ASN A 102 11.19 -7.79 11.85
CA ASN A 102 11.06 -8.84 10.85
C ASN A 102 11.92 -10.07 11.13
N ASN A 103 13.01 -9.94 11.89
CA ASN A 103 13.80 -11.10 12.31
C ASN A 103 12.94 -12.05 13.16
N THR A 104 12.15 -11.49 14.08
CA THR A 104 11.22 -12.26 14.91
C THR A 104 10.11 -12.90 14.08
N VAL A 105 9.61 -12.20 13.05
CA VAL A 105 8.61 -12.74 12.09
C VAL A 105 9.16 -13.96 11.37
N ILE A 106 10.34 -13.84 10.77
CA ILE A 106 10.97 -14.93 10.02
C ILE A 106 11.25 -16.13 10.94
N LEU A 107 11.77 -15.90 12.15
CA LEU A 107 12.01 -16.98 13.11
C LEU A 107 10.70 -17.70 13.48
N TYR A 108 9.61 -16.94 13.64
CA TYR A 108 8.29 -17.51 13.90
C TYR A 108 7.83 -18.39 12.73
N VAL A 109 7.80 -17.83 11.51
CA VAL A 109 7.31 -18.53 10.32
C VAL A 109 8.17 -19.75 10.00
N LYS A 110 9.51 -19.65 10.16
CA LYS A 110 10.42 -20.78 10.01
C LYS A 110 10.04 -21.95 10.91
N ARG A 111 9.83 -21.69 12.21
CA ARG A 111 9.43 -22.73 13.17
C ARG A 111 8.12 -23.40 12.76
N LYS A 112 7.15 -22.62 12.26
CA LYS A 112 5.85 -23.14 11.82
C LYS A 112 5.98 -24.02 10.58
N LEU A 113 6.67 -23.54 9.55
CA LEU A 113 6.91 -24.30 8.33
C LEU A 113 7.60 -25.64 8.61
N THR A 114 8.64 -25.66 9.45
CA THR A 114 9.32 -26.90 9.86
C THR A 114 8.42 -27.83 10.68
N SER A 115 7.44 -27.29 11.41
CA SER A 115 6.48 -28.10 12.18
C SER A 115 5.37 -28.72 11.32
N TRP A 116 5.02 -28.09 10.20
CA TRP A 116 3.94 -28.57 9.32
C TRP A 116 4.39 -29.72 8.43
N HIS A 117 5.61 -29.64 7.90
CA HIS A 117 6.16 -30.62 6.98
C HIS A 117 7.69 -30.67 7.13
N ARG A 118 8.30 -31.86 6.95
CA ARG A 118 9.77 -32.04 7.01
C ARG A 118 10.50 -31.02 6.12
N ASP A 119 9.98 -30.82 4.92
CA ASP A 119 10.53 -29.90 3.92
C ASP A 119 9.72 -28.59 3.78
N GLY A 120 8.96 -28.20 4.80
CA GLY A 120 8.12 -27.00 4.75
C GLY A 120 8.93 -25.71 4.62
N ALA A 121 10.06 -25.64 5.32
CA ALA A 121 11.08 -24.61 5.09
C ALA A 121 12.13 -25.17 4.13
N ILE A 122 12.05 -24.79 2.85
CA ILE A 122 12.92 -25.35 1.81
C ILE A 122 14.41 -25.03 2.14
N LEU A 123 15.29 -26.02 1.97
CA LEU A 123 16.72 -25.94 2.36
C LEU A 123 16.92 -25.52 3.83
N ASP A 124 16.14 -26.13 4.74
CA ASP A 124 16.13 -25.82 6.17
C ASP A 124 15.88 -24.33 6.48
N GLY A 125 15.24 -23.61 5.55
CA GLY A 125 15.01 -22.18 5.63
C GLY A 125 16.28 -21.33 5.64
N LYS A 126 17.42 -21.83 5.13
CA LYS A 126 18.68 -21.07 5.03
C LYS A 126 18.52 -19.77 4.24
N HIS A 127 17.64 -19.77 3.24
CA HIS A 127 17.34 -18.63 2.37
C HIS A 127 15.93 -18.07 2.58
N LEU A 128 15.33 -18.32 3.74
CA LEU A 128 13.96 -17.89 4.03
C LEU A 128 13.84 -16.37 4.17
N HIS A 129 14.88 -15.68 4.63
CA HIS A 129 14.86 -14.23 4.81
C HIS A 129 15.59 -13.53 3.68
N LEU A 130 14.85 -12.78 2.86
CA LEU A 130 15.41 -11.82 1.92
C LEU A 130 15.03 -10.40 2.34
N ARG A 131 16.01 -9.50 2.37
CA ARG A 131 15.76 -8.08 2.64
C ARG A 131 15.34 -7.37 1.36
N CYS A 132 14.42 -6.42 1.47
CA CYS A 132 13.93 -5.64 0.35
C CYS A 132 15.03 -4.72 -0.22
N CYS A 133 15.45 -4.94 -1.47
CA CYS A 133 16.45 -4.12 -2.15
C CYS A 133 16.03 -2.64 -2.25
N ALA A 134 14.74 -2.35 -2.52
CA ALA A 134 14.26 -0.97 -2.60
C ALA A 134 14.43 -0.22 -1.28
N HIS A 135 14.24 -0.92 -0.14
CA HIS A 135 14.47 -0.34 1.17
C HIS A 135 15.97 -0.14 1.45
N ILE A 136 16.82 -1.08 1.05
CA ILE A 136 18.29 -0.92 1.17
C ILE A 136 18.77 0.31 0.40
N VAL A 137 18.32 0.49 -0.85
CA VAL A 137 18.63 1.68 -1.65
C VAL A 137 18.14 2.94 -0.95
N ASN A 138 16.94 2.94 -0.38
CA ASN A 138 16.44 4.07 0.39
C ASN A 138 17.35 4.41 1.58
N LEU A 139 17.87 3.41 2.30
CA LEU A 139 18.81 3.65 3.41
C LEU A 139 20.12 4.27 2.92
N ILE A 140 20.72 3.71 1.85
CA ILE A 140 21.98 4.21 1.28
C ILE A 140 21.83 5.67 0.84
N VAL A 141 20.77 5.98 0.09
CA VAL A 141 20.56 7.34 -0.43
C VAL A 141 20.29 8.32 0.70
N ASN A 142 19.45 7.96 1.67
CA ASN A 142 19.17 8.84 2.81
C ASN A 142 20.42 9.08 3.67
N ASP A 143 21.28 8.08 3.81
CA ASP A 143 22.55 8.26 4.52
C ASP A 143 23.46 9.26 3.79
N GLY A 144 23.61 9.12 2.46
CA GLY A 144 24.35 10.08 1.64
C GLY A 144 23.75 11.49 1.64
N LEU A 145 22.42 11.63 1.71
CA LEU A 145 21.76 12.92 1.77
C LEU A 145 22.01 13.69 3.09
N LYS A 146 22.47 13.02 4.15
CA LYS A 146 22.82 13.70 5.41
C LYS A 146 23.99 14.67 5.25
N GLU A 147 24.93 14.36 4.37
CA GLU A 147 26.06 15.26 4.05
C GLU A 147 25.60 16.59 3.43
N MET A 148 24.42 16.60 2.79
CA MET A 148 23.83 17.78 2.15
C MET A 148 22.55 18.25 2.84
N TYR A 149 22.36 17.85 4.11
CA TYR A 149 21.10 17.99 4.82
C TYR A 149 20.56 19.43 4.78
N ASP A 150 21.40 20.42 5.12
CA ASP A 150 20.99 21.82 5.19
C ASP A 150 20.51 22.37 3.84
N SER A 151 21.20 22.01 2.75
CA SER A 151 20.82 22.42 1.39
C SER A 151 19.48 21.79 0.98
N VAL A 152 19.28 20.51 1.31
CA VAL A 152 18.04 19.81 1.01
C VAL A 152 16.88 20.39 1.82
N VAL A 153 17.10 20.70 3.10
CA VAL A 153 16.09 21.33 3.97
C VAL A 153 15.72 22.72 3.49
N ALA A 154 16.70 23.55 3.09
CA ALA A 154 16.43 24.88 2.55
C ALA A 154 15.53 24.83 1.31
N ILE A 155 15.84 23.94 0.35
CA ILE A 155 15.01 23.74 -0.85
C ILE A 155 13.62 23.21 -0.47
N ARG A 156 13.54 22.28 0.49
CA ARG A 156 12.27 21.75 0.98
C ARG A 156 11.38 22.85 1.55
N ASN A 157 11.92 23.70 2.41
CA ASN A 157 11.19 24.81 3.01
C ASN A 157 10.69 25.80 1.96
N ALA A 158 11.51 26.13 0.95
CA ALA A 158 11.11 26.97 -0.17
C ALA A 158 9.93 26.37 -0.96
N VAL A 159 10.00 25.07 -1.26
CA VAL A 159 8.93 24.35 -1.96
C VAL A 159 7.66 24.27 -1.11
N GLU A 160 7.78 23.98 0.19
CA GLU A 160 6.68 23.97 1.14
C GLU A 160 6.01 25.33 1.25
N PHE A 161 6.78 26.42 1.33
CA PHE A 161 6.25 27.78 1.35
C PHE A 161 5.40 28.07 0.11
N VAL A 162 5.92 27.77 -1.08
CA VAL A 162 5.21 27.97 -2.35
C VAL A 162 3.92 27.13 -2.40
N LYS A 163 3.90 25.96 -1.76
CA LYS A 163 2.78 25.03 -1.76
C LYS A 163 1.82 25.18 -0.59
N SER A 164 2.15 25.98 0.41
CA SER A 164 1.36 26.08 1.64
C SER A 164 0.00 26.75 1.43
N SER A 165 -0.17 27.55 0.38
CA SER A 165 -1.46 28.16 0.03
C SER A 165 -1.62 28.38 -1.48
N PRO A 166 -2.87 28.43 -1.99
CA PRO A 166 -3.13 28.78 -3.38
C PRO A 166 -2.64 30.18 -3.76
N SER A 167 -2.65 31.14 -2.83
CA SER A 167 -2.18 32.50 -3.09
C SER A 167 -0.67 32.57 -3.31
N ARG A 168 0.12 31.92 -2.43
CA ARG A 168 1.58 31.80 -2.59
C ARG A 168 1.94 31.05 -3.87
N PHE A 169 1.21 29.97 -4.16
CA PHE A 169 1.42 29.21 -5.38
C PHE A 169 1.13 30.04 -6.65
N ASN A 170 0.06 30.84 -6.65
CA ASN A 170 -0.25 31.74 -7.76
C ASN A 170 0.79 32.85 -7.90
N ARG A 171 1.33 33.37 -6.79
CA ARG A 171 2.43 34.34 -6.83
C ARG A 171 3.67 33.74 -7.48
N PHE A 172 4.07 32.54 -7.05
CA PHE A 172 5.19 31.82 -7.66
C PHE A 172 4.97 31.58 -9.16
N LYS A 173 3.75 31.20 -9.59
CA LYS A 173 3.42 31.08 -11.02
C LYS A 173 3.67 32.37 -11.81
N LYS A 174 3.32 33.54 -11.24
CA LYS A 174 3.63 34.83 -11.87
C LYS A 174 5.15 35.05 -12.00
N CYS A 175 5.93 34.65 -11.00
CA CYS A 175 7.40 34.70 -11.08
C CYS A 175 7.94 33.79 -12.21
N VAL A 176 7.37 32.58 -12.38
CA VAL A 176 7.71 31.64 -13.47
C VAL A 176 7.40 32.24 -14.84
N GLU A 177 6.23 32.86 -15.01
CA GLU A 177 5.81 33.55 -16.23
C GLU A 177 6.74 34.74 -16.55
N HIS A 178 7.04 35.56 -15.54
CA HIS A 178 7.90 36.74 -15.69
C HIS A 178 9.33 36.36 -16.13
N LYS A 179 9.89 35.29 -15.56
CA LYS A 179 11.20 34.76 -15.96
C LYS A 179 11.16 33.93 -17.25
N LYS A 180 10.00 33.83 -17.91
CA LYS A 180 9.78 33.12 -19.18
C LYS A 180 10.29 31.68 -19.16
N ILE A 181 10.11 30.99 -18.04
CA ILE A 181 10.54 29.60 -17.89
C ILE A 181 9.63 28.72 -18.74
N GLN A 182 10.19 28.06 -19.75
CA GLN A 182 9.40 27.23 -20.69
C GLN A 182 8.86 25.93 -20.08
N ASN A 183 9.29 25.59 -18.87
CA ASN A 183 8.88 24.36 -18.21
C ASN A 183 7.42 24.45 -17.74
N LYS A 184 6.57 23.55 -18.25
CA LYS A 184 5.15 23.45 -17.88
C LYS A 184 4.90 22.62 -16.61
N GLY A 185 5.94 22.03 -16.03
CA GLY A 185 5.86 21.28 -14.79
C GLY A 185 5.56 22.18 -13.58
N LEU A 186 5.38 21.56 -12.41
CA LEU A 186 5.18 22.24 -11.14
C LEU A 186 6.21 21.76 -10.13
N VAL A 187 6.55 22.58 -9.15
CA VAL A 187 7.33 22.14 -7.98
C VAL A 187 6.59 21.02 -7.23
N VAL A 188 7.35 20.05 -6.73
CA VAL A 188 6.87 18.79 -6.12
C VAL A 188 7.25 18.76 -4.65
N LEU A 189 6.30 18.46 -3.77
CA LEU A 189 6.56 18.32 -2.33
C LEU A 189 7.43 17.10 -2.03
N ASP A 190 8.28 17.23 -1.01
CA ASP A 190 9.08 16.12 -0.52
C ASP A 190 8.31 15.25 0.48
N VAL A 191 8.68 13.97 0.51
CA VAL A 191 8.31 13.02 1.55
C VAL A 191 9.63 12.51 2.11
N PRO A 192 10.15 13.09 3.22
CA PRO A 192 11.53 12.86 3.68
C PRO A 192 11.89 11.39 3.97
N THR A 193 10.89 10.52 4.16
CA THR A 193 11.10 9.09 4.37
C THR A 193 11.36 8.30 3.09
N ARG A 194 11.23 8.94 1.91
CA ARG A 194 11.31 8.32 0.58
C ARG A 194 12.27 9.08 -0.32
N TRP A 195 13.45 8.50 -0.57
CA TRP A 195 14.52 9.11 -1.36
C TRP A 195 14.07 9.59 -2.75
N ASN A 196 13.16 8.85 -3.39
CA ASN A 196 12.68 9.17 -4.73
C ASN A 196 11.81 10.44 -4.72
N SER A 197 11.11 10.73 -3.62
CA SER A 197 10.38 11.99 -3.44
C SER A 197 11.33 13.16 -3.34
N THR A 198 12.41 13.02 -2.57
CA THR A 198 13.43 14.07 -2.43
C THR A 198 14.13 14.33 -3.75
N TYR A 199 14.49 13.29 -4.49
CA TYR A 199 15.03 13.43 -5.84
C TYR A 199 14.09 14.21 -6.77
N LEU A 200 12.80 13.86 -6.79
CA LEU A 200 11.81 14.54 -7.61
C LEU A 200 11.62 16.01 -7.21
N MET A 201 11.63 16.32 -5.91
CA MET A 201 11.61 17.70 -5.41
C MET A 201 12.82 18.46 -5.94
N LEU A 202 14.04 17.96 -5.73
CA LEU A 202 15.28 18.64 -6.13
C LEU A 202 15.35 18.82 -7.65
N ALA A 203 15.07 17.76 -8.42
CA ALA A 203 15.06 17.80 -9.88
C ALA A 203 13.99 18.75 -10.43
N SER A 204 12.87 18.91 -9.73
CA SER A 204 11.84 19.89 -10.07
C SER A 204 12.25 21.30 -9.69
N ALA A 205 12.72 21.52 -8.46
CA ALA A 205 13.10 22.83 -7.94
C ALA A 205 14.24 23.46 -8.77
N LEU A 206 15.18 22.64 -9.23
CA LEU A 206 16.28 23.06 -10.10
C LEU A 206 15.80 23.73 -11.41
N LYS A 207 14.64 23.32 -11.93
CA LYS A 207 14.04 23.93 -13.14
C LYS A 207 13.47 25.32 -12.89
N PHE A 208 13.23 25.68 -11.63
CA PHE A 208 12.57 26.91 -11.22
C PHE A 208 13.45 27.84 -10.36
N VAL A 209 14.77 27.62 -10.30
CA VAL A 209 15.72 28.45 -9.51
C VAL A 209 15.48 29.94 -9.73
N LYS A 210 15.45 30.40 -10.99
CA LYS A 210 15.21 31.82 -11.33
C LYS A 210 13.88 32.38 -10.82
N ALA A 211 12.86 31.53 -10.67
CA ALA A 211 11.56 31.93 -10.13
C ALA A 211 11.59 32.01 -8.59
N PHE A 212 12.35 31.14 -7.93
CA PHE A 212 12.61 31.24 -6.48
C PHE A 212 13.41 32.50 -6.15
N ASP A 213 14.48 32.80 -6.90
CA ASP A 213 15.27 34.03 -6.71
C ASP A 213 14.37 35.28 -6.80
N ARG A 214 13.42 35.27 -7.75
CA ARG A 214 12.48 36.38 -7.93
C ARG A 214 11.43 36.46 -6.82
N LEU A 215 11.02 35.32 -6.29
CA LEU A 215 10.07 35.28 -5.18
C LEU A 215 10.68 35.92 -3.94
N ASP A 216 11.96 35.65 -3.69
CA ASP A 216 12.77 36.26 -2.62
C ASP A 216 12.84 37.79 -2.74
N ASP A 217 13.10 38.31 -3.94
CA ASP A 217 13.11 39.76 -4.20
C ASP A 217 11.75 40.44 -3.92
N GLU A 218 10.64 39.73 -4.14
CA GLU A 218 9.29 40.32 -4.16
C GLU A 218 8.51 40.11 -2.86
N ASP A 219 8.74 39.02 -2.14
CA ASP A 219 7.97 38.59 -0.97
C ASP A 219 8.81 38.65 0.30
N GLY A 220 8.71 39.73 1.06
CA GLY A 220 9.44 39.86 2.34
C GLY A 220 8.99 38.89 3.45
N HIS A 221 8.05 37.99 3.17
CA HIS A 221 7.65 36.89 4.05
C HIS A 221 8.20 35.52 3.60
N TYR A 222 8.92 35.46 2.47
CA TYR A 222 9.61 34.27 1.98
C TYR A 222 10.92 34.04 2.74
#